data_AF-A0A3C1KSY3-F1
#
_entry.id   AF-A0A3C1KSY3-F1
#
_cell.length_a   1.000
_cell.length_b   1.000
_cell.length_c   1.000
_cell.angle_alpha   90.00
_cell.angle_beta   90.00
_cell.angle_gamma   90.00
#
_symmetry.space_group_name_H-M   'P 1'
#
loop_
_entity.id
_entity.type
_entity.pdbx_description
1 polymer ?
#
loop_
_entity_poly.entity_id
_entity_poly.type
_entity_poly.pdbx_seq_one_letter_code
_entity_poly.pdbx_strand_id
1 'polypeptide(L)'
;MRSLLRFPFVVFPFLLPAQSAWAADISAANTAWMLTATALVLFMTLPGLSLFYGGLVRVRNVLSVLMQCFALTALMSLLWFVAGYSLAFGSSGVEQGPWLGDLGNLFLAAVSMEGNSGDIPESLFVM
;
A
#
# COMPACT_ATOMS: atom_id res chain seq x y z
N MET A 1 -58.34 -27.64 5.70
CA MET A 1 -56.96 -27.29 6.14
C MET A 1 -56.01 -27.26 4.94
N ARG A 2 -56.21 -26.32 4.02
CA ARG A 2 -55.37 -26.07 2.83
C ARG A 2 -55.00 -24.58 2.84
N SER A 3 -53.95 -24.18 3.57
CA SER A 3 -53.55 -22.77 3.63
C SER A 3 -52.12 -22.54 4.15
N LEU A 4 -51.15 -23.36 3.75
CA LEU A 4 -49.73 -23.11 4.09
C LEU A 4 -48.78 -23.30 2.90
N LEU A 5 -49.28 -23.05 1.68
CA LEU A 5 -48.46 -22.88 0.46
C LEU A 5 -48.28 -21.38 0.18
N ARG A 6 -47.62 -20.66 1.08
CA ARG A 6 -47.12 -19.30 0.80
C ARG A 6 -45.59 -19.38 0.77
N PHE A 7 -45.06 -19.15 -0.43
CA PHE A 7 -43.68 -18.76 -0.79
C PHE A 7 -42.81 -18.31 0.40
N PRO A 8 -41.55 -18.81 0.51
CA PRO A 8 -40.54 -18.35 -0.45
C PRO A 8 -39.61 -19.49 -0.91
N PHE A 9 -39.74 -19.83 -2.20
CA PHE A 9 -38.56 -20.12 -3.01
C PHE A 9 -37.77 -18.80 -3.08
N VAL A 10 -36.44 -18.84 -2.99
CA VAL A 10 -35.50 -17.69 -2.91
C VAL A 10 -35.20 -17.16 -1.50
N VAL A 11 -34.60 -17.96 -0.62
CA VAL A 11 -33.51 -17.52 0.30
C VAL A 11 -32.71 -18.77 0.69
N PHE A 12 -31.77 -19.22 -0.15
CA PHE A 12 -30.52 -19.85 0.28
C PHE A 12 -29.68 -20.29 -0.93
N PRO A 13 -28.56 -19.60 -1.19
CA PRO A 13 -27.31 -20.35 -1.18
C PRO A 13 -26.25 -19.51 -0.47
N PHE A 14 -26.22 -19.56 0.85
CA PHE A 14 -25.08 -19.05 1.62
C PHE A 14 -24.67 -20.07 2.69
N LEU A 15 -24.50 -21.32 2.24
CA LEU A 15 -23.78 -22.39 2.94
C LEU A 15 -22.71 -22.94 1.98
N LEU A 16 -21.92 -22.04 1.39
CA LEU A 16 -20.54 -22.42 1.11
C LEU A 16 -19.85 -22.42 2.48
N PRO A 17 -19.15 -23.49 2.88
CA PRO A 17 -18.27 -23.39 4.04
C PRO A 17 -17.36 -22.20 3.76
N ALA A 18 -17.36 -21.22 4.67
CA ALA A 18 -16.32 -20.21 4.70
C ALA A 18 -15.01 -20.98 4.61
N GLN A 19 -14.33 -20.86 3.47
CA GLN A 19 -13.02 -21.46 3.30
C GLN A 19 -12.23 -20.92 4.47
N SER A 20 -11.81 -21.84 5.35
CA SER A 20 -10.87 -21.56 6.41
C SER A 20 -9.79 -20.68 5.82
N ALA A 21 -9.64 -19.45 6.30
CA ALA A 21 -8.50 -18.61 5.96
C ALA A 21 -7.28 -19.43 6.35
N TRP A 22 -6.61 -19.95 5.33
CA TRP A 22 -5.38 -20.71 5.48
C TRP A 22 -4.36 -19.76 6.11
N ALA A 23 -3.44 -20.33 6.87
CA ALA A 23 -2.42 -19.62 7.62
C ALA A 23 -1.84 -18.42 6.86
N ALA A 24 -1.44 -17.39 7.61
CA ALA A 24 -0.69 -16.23 7.11
C ALA A 24 0.70 -16.66 6.59
N ASP A 25 0.69 -17.48 5.55
CA ASP A 25 1.81 -17.84 4.73
C ASP A 25 1.93 -16.79 3.63
N ILE A 26 3.13 -16.28 3.46
CA ILE A 26 3.42 -15.26 2.45
C ILE A 26 2.99 -15.77 1.07
N SER A 27 2.06 -15.05 0.44
CA SER A 27 1.62 -15.37 -0.91
C SER A 27 2.59 -14.78 -1.93
N ALA A 28 3.28 -15.66 -2.66
CA ALA A 28 4.19 -15.25 -3.73
C ALA A 28 3.45 -14.45 -4.83
N ALA A 29 2.18 -14.77 -5.10
CA ALA A 29 1.36 -14.05 -6.08
C ALA A 29 1.04 -12.63 -5.61
N ASN A 30 0.65 -12.47 -4.35
CA ASN A 30 0.37 -11.15 -3.76
C ASN A 30 1.64 -10.30 -3.68
N THR A 31 2.76 -10.91 -3.30
CA THR A 31 4.09 -10.27 -3.27
C THR A 31 4.50 -9.79 -4.67
N ALA A 32 4.42 -10.65 -5.69
CA ALA A 32 4.76 -10.29 -7.07
C ALA A 32 3.87 -9.16 -7.62
N TRP A 33 2.56 -9.21 -7.31
CA TRP A 33 1.64 -8.15 -7.69
C TRP A 33 1.97 -6.84 -6.99
N MET A 34 2.25 -6.85 -5.69
CA MET A 34 2.63 -5.65 -4.95
C MET A 34 3.96 -5.04 -5.44
N LEU A 35 4.97 -5.86 -5.77
CA LEU A 35 6.21 -5.36 -6.41
C LEU A 35 5.91 -4.71 -7.77
N THR A 36 5.00 -5.30 -8.55
CA THR A 36 4.61 -4.72 -9.83
C THR A 36 3.84 -3.41 -9.65
N ALA A 37 2.90 -3.37 -8.69
CA ALA A 37 2.10 -2.19 -8.38
C ALA A 37 2.96 -1.03 -7.87
N THR A 38 3.89 -1.28 -6.95
CA THR A 38 4.83 -0.26 -6.44
C THR A 38 5.72 0.29 -7.56
N ALA A 39 6.22 -0.57 -8.47
CA ALA A 39 6.96 -0.12 -9.65
C ALA A 39 6.11 0.75 -10.58
N LEU A 40 4.83 0.41 -10.80
CA LEU A 40 3.91 1.22 -11.61
C LEU A 40 3.63 2.58 -10.94
N VAL A 41 3.49 2.64 -9.62
CA VAL A 41 3.33 3.90 -8.88
C VAL A 41 4.58 4.76 -8.97
N LEU A 42 5.78 4.19 -8.83
CA LEU A 42 7.03 4.91 -9.06
C LEU A 42 7.12 5.44 -10.49
N PHE A 43 6.66 4.65 -11.47
CA PHE A 43 6.61 5.06 -12.87
C PHE A 43 5.68 6.25 -13.12
N MET A 44 4.62 6.42 -12.32
CA MET A 44 3.77 7.61 -12.36
C MET A 44 4.58 8.87 -12.02
N THR A 45 5.52 8.81 -11.09
CA THR A 45 6.32 9.98 -10.69
C THR A 45 7.49 10.19 -11.65
N LEU A 46 8.25 9.13 -11.95
CA LEU A 46 9.41 9.12 -12.84
C LEU A 46 9.24 8.03 -13.92
N PRO A 47 8.96 8.36 -15.20
CA PRO A 47 8.95 9.69 -15.81
C PRO A 47 7.56 10.35 -15.90
N GLY A 48 6.46 9.72 -15.46
CA GLY A 48 5.09 10.13 -15.77
C GLY A 48 4.78 11.63 -15.52
N LEU A 49 4.80 12.07 -14.26
CA LEU A 49 4.55 13.46 -13.87
C LEU A 49 5.62 14.39 -14.43
N SER A 50 6.88 13.95 -14.45
CA SER A 50 8.00 14.77 -14.91
C SER A 50 7.87 15.16 -16.39
N LEU A 51 7.41 14.23 -17.24
CA LEU A 51 7.16 14.48 -18.66
C LEU A 51 5.85 15.24 -18.88
N PHE A 52 4.81 14.92 -18.10
CA PHE A 52 3.54 15.62 -18.19
C PHE A 52 3.68 17.12 -17.86
N TYR A 53 4.28 17.44 -16.71
CA TYR A 53 4.51 18.84 -16.31
C TYR A 53 5.65 19.48 -17.12
N GLY A 54 6.64 18.71 -17.53
CA GLY A 54 7.66 19.16 -18.50
C GLY A 54 7.03 19.61 -19.82
N GLY A 55 6.02 18.91 -20.33
CA GLY A 55 5.32 19.24 -21.57
C GLY A 55 4.45 20.52 -21.51
N LEU A 56 4.06 20.96 -20.30
CA LEU A 56 3.25 22.17 -20.10
C LEU A 56 4.09 23.44 -19.95
N VAL A 57 5.40 23.31 -19.69
CA VAL A 57 6.30 24.46 -19.52
C VAL A 57 7.06 24.79 -20.81
N ARG A 58 7.58 26.01 -20.89
CA ARG A 58 8.45 26.42 -22.00
C ARG A 58 9.68 25.52 -22.05
N VAL A 59 10.14 25.18 -23.26
CA VAL A 59 11.29 24.27 -23.50
C VAL A 59 12.52 24.63 -22.66
N ARG A 60 12.82 25.93 -22.50
CA ARG A 60 13.94 26.40 -21.68
C ARG A 60 13.85 26.07 -20.18
N ASN A 61 12.65 25.76 -19.68
CA ASN A 61 12.39 25.46 -18.27
C ASN A 61 12.15 23.97 -18.02
N VAL A 62 12.09 23.12 -19.05
CA VAL A 62 11.80 21.68 -18.93
C VAL A 62 12.82 20.98 -18.04
N LEU A 63 14.11 21.29 -18.23
CA LEU A 63 15.19 20.71 -17.43
C LEU A 63 15.01 21.02 -15.93
N SER A 64 14.52 22.22 -15.59
CA SER A 64 14.24 22.58 -14.20
C SER A 64 13.11 21.74 -13.60
N VAL A 65 12.04 21.47 -14.35
CA VAL A 65 10.92 20.66 -13.88
C VAL A 65 11.35 19.20 -13.69
N LEU A 66 12.11 18.64 -14.64
CA LEU A 66 12.64 17.28 -14.52
C LEU A 66 13.52 17.12 -13.26
N MET A 67 14.41 18.09 -13.01
CA MET A 67 15.30 18.06 -11.83
C MET A 67 14.52 18.24 -10.52
N GLN A 68 13.48 19.08 -10.50
CA GLN A 68 12.62 19.23 -9.32
C GLN A 68 11.84 17.94 -9.02
N CYS A 69 11.27 17.27 -10.03
CA CYS A 69 10.59 15.99 -9.87
C CYS A 69 11.54 14.90 -9.34
N PHE A 70 12.76 14.82 -9.88
CA PHE A 70 13.77 13.88 -9.40
C PHE A 70 14.18 14.16 -7.95
N ALA A 71 14.48 15.42 -7.63
CA ALA A 71 14.87 15.83 -6.27
C ALA A 71 13.73 15.58 -5.25
N LEU A 72 12.49 15.86 -5.62
CA LEU A 72 11.32 15.60 -4.76
C LEU A 72 11.10 14.11 -4.55
N THR A 73 11.25 13.28 -5.59
CA THR A 73 11.13 11.83 -5.45
C THR A 73 12.16 11.31 -4.45
N ALA A 74 13.43 11.70 -4.60
CA ALA A 74 14.50 11.30 -3.67
C ALA A 74 14.27 11.81 -2.24
N LEU A 75 13.86 13.08 -2.09
CA LEU A 75 13.57 13.67 -0.78
C LEU A 75 12.42 12.96 -0.07
N MET A 76 11.32 12.68 -0.78
CA MET A 76 10.16 12.00 -0.22
C MET A 76 10.49 10.54 0.14
N SER A 77 11.29 9.83 -0.66
CA SER A 77 11.78 8.49 -0.30
C SER A 77 12.62 8.52 0.99
N LEU A 78 13.48 9.53 1.18
CA LEU A 78 14.24 9.68 2.43
C LEU A 78 13.33 10.00 3.62
N LEU A 79 12.39 10.94 3.47
CA LEU A 79 11.46 11.30 4.55
C LEU A 79 10.59 10.11 4.95
N TRP A 80 10.16 9.31 3.96
CA TRP A 80 9.43 8.07 4.18
C TRP A 80 10.23 7.08 5.03
N PHE A 81 11.50 6.84 4.66
CA PHE A 81 12.43 5.98 5.39
C PHE A 81 12.71 6.47 6.82
N VAL A 82 12.92 7.77 7.01
CA VAL A 82 13.28 8.32 8.33
C VAL A 82 12.10 8.29 9.29
N ALA A 83 10.93 8.75 8.88
CA ALA A 83 9.78 8.90 9.78
C ALA A 83 8.41 8.70 9.13
N GLY A 84 8.28 8.84 7.81
CA GLY A 84 6.97 8.80 7.14
C GLY A 84 6.24 7.48 7.34
N TYR A 85 6.95 6.34 7.26
CA TYR A 85 6.36 5.03 7.54
C TYR A 85 5.83 4.94 8.99
N SER A 86 6.66 5.34 9.96
CA SER A 86 6.30 5.30 11.38
C SER A 86 5.09 6.19 11.72
N LEU A 87 5.03 7.39 11.14
CA LEU A 87 3.93 8.32 11.39
C LEU A 87 2.61 7.89 10.73
N ALA A 88 2.68 7.15 9.61
CA ALA A 88 1.50 6.67 8.88
C ALA A 88 0.96 5.34 9.42
N PHE A 89 1.85 4.39 9.70
CA PHE A 89 1.49 3.01 10.05
C PHE A 89 1.85 2.61 11.48
N GLY A 90 2.54 3.47 12.23
CA GLY A 90 2.93 3.26 13.63
C GLY A 90 3.79 2.01 13.87
N SER A 91 4.13 1.78 15.14
CA SER A 91 4.80 0.55 15.57
C SER A 91 3.80 -0.56 15.84
N SER A 92 4.19 -1.78 15.52
CA SER A 92 3.46 -3.01 15.86
C SER A 92 3.30 -3.13 17.37
N GLY A 93 2.06 -3.35 17.85
CA GLY A 93 1.74 -3.58 19.27
C GLY A 93 1.53 -2.33 20.13
N VAL A 94 1.55 -1.13 19.55
CA VAL A 94 1.20 0.13 20.23
C VAL A 94 -0.19 0.57 19.79
N GLU A 95 -1.06 0.99 20.73
CA GLU A 95 -2.34 1.60 20.37
C GLU A 95 -2.11 2.94 19.68
N GLN A 96 -2.48 3.03 18.41
CA GLN A 96 -2.22 4.20 17.59
C GLN A 96 -3.26 5.28 17.83
N GLY A 97 -2.81 6.53 17.81
CA GLY A 97 -3.70 7.68 17.87
C GLY A 97 -4.58 7.76 16.61
N PRO A 98 -5.81 8.29 16.69
CA PRO A 98 -6.71 8.40 15.52
C PRO A 98 -6.24 9.32 14.39
N TRP A 99 -5.17 10.11 14.59
CA TRP A 99 -4.69 11.13 13.65
C TRP A 99 -3.23 10.95 13.24
N LEU A 100 -2.42 10.34 14.10
CA LEU A 100 -0.98 10.17 13.89
C LEU A 100 -0.56 8.83 14.50
N GLY A 101 0.34 8.14 13.81
CA GLY A 101 1.00 6.94 14.33
C GLY A 101 1.98 7.28 15.45
N ASP A 102 3.04 6.49 15.55
CA ASP A 102 4.05 6.58 16.60
C ASP A 102 5.45 6.83 16.02
N LEU A 103 6.45 7.05 16.86
CA LEU A 103 7.86 7.18 16.49
C LEU A 103 8.69 5.89 16.73
N GLY A 104 8.05 4.77 17.10
CA GLY A 104 8.74 3.50 17.33
C GLY A 104 9.44 2.90 16.10
N ASN A 105 8.98 3.22 14.88
CA ASN A 105 9.55 2.74 13.62
C ASN A 105 10.44 3.78 12.93
N LEU A 106 11.00 4.76 13.66
CA LEU A 106 11.97 5.71 13.10
C LEU A 106 13.16 4.97 12.46
N PHE A 107 13.58 5.43 11.28
CA PHE A 107 14.61 4.78 10.45
C PHE A 107 14.34 3.31 10.12
N LEU A 108 13.06 2.88 10.20
CA LEU A 108 12.65 1.48 10.07
C LEU A 108 13.31 0.56 11.11
N ALA A 109 13.71 1.09 12.28
CA ALA A 109 14.52 0.37 13.25
C ALA A 109 13.84 -0.89 13.84
N ALA A 110 12.50 -0.91 13.92
CA ALA A 110 11.75 -2.07 14.40
C ALA A 110 11.05 -2.86 13.28
N VAL A 111 11.32 -2.54 12.00
CA VAL A 111 10.83 -3.32 10.85
C VAL A 111 11.77 -4.49 10.62
N SER A 112 11.27 -5.71 10.83
CA SER A 112 12.03 -6.94 10.63
C SER A 112 11.83 -7.50 9.23
N MET A 113 12.82 -8.24 8.71
CA MET A 113 12.72 -8.87 7.39
C MET A 113 11.75 -10.06 7.39
N GLU A 114 11.51 -10.63 8.58
CA GLU A 114 10.54 -11.69 8.83
C GLU A 114 9.15 -11.16 9.21
N GLY A 115 8.98 -9.83 9.32
CA GLY A 115 7.72 -9.19 9.62
C GLY A 115 6.71 -9.37 8.49
N ASN A 116 5.45 -9.63 8.83
CA ASN A 116 4.36 -9.83 7.88
C ASN A 116 3.29 -8.77 8.09
N SER A 117 2.87 -8.11 7.00
CA SER A 117 1.71 -7.24 6.96
C SER A 117 0.58 -7.95 6.21
N GLY A 118 -0.16 -8.81 6.92
CA GLY A 118 -1.11 -9.73 6.29
C GLY A 118 -0.38 -10.84 5.54
N ASP A 119 -0.67 -11.03 4.25
CA ASP A 119 -0.11 -12.09 3.40
C ASP A 119 1.14 -11.67 2.60
N ILE A 120 1.72 -10.50 2.92
CA ILE A 120 2.90 -9.93 2.26
C ILE A 120 3.99 -9.56 3.28
N PRO A 121 5.28 -9.60 2.89
CA PRO A 121 6.37 -9.15 3.75
C PRO A 121 6.25 -7.67 4.11
N GLU A 122 6.50 -7.32 5.37
CA GLU A 122 6.51 -5.95 5.87
C GLU A 122 7.55 -5.09 5.14
N SER A 123 8.69 -5.68 4.77
CA SER A 123 9.72 -5.01 3.97
C SER A 123 9.23 -4.55 2.60
N LEU A 124 8.30 -5.28 1.99
CA LEU A 124 7.66 -4.89 0.73
C LEU A 124 6.56 -3.85 0.95
N PHE A 125 5.87 -3.90 2.10
CA PHE A 125 4.84 -2.92 2.45
C PHE A 125 5.41 -1.53 2.77
N VAL A 126 6.66 -1.48 3.25
CA VAL A 126 7.38 -0.22 3.50
C VAL A 126 7.85 0.46 2.20
N MET A 127 8.02 -0.27 1.10
CA MET A 127 8.53 0.28 -0.18
C MET A 127 7.43 0.96 -0.99
#